data_AF-A0A496R5H7-F1
#
_entry.id   AF-A0A496R5H7-F1
#
_cell.length_a   1.000
_cell.length_b   1.000
_cell.length_c   1.000
_cell.angle_alpha   90.00
_cell.angle_beta   90.00
_cell.angle_gamma   90.00
#
_symmetry.space_group_name_H-M   'P 1'
#
loop_
_entity.id
_entity.type
_entity.pdbx_description
1 polymer ?
#
loop_
_entity_poly.entity_id
_entity_poly.type
_entity_poly.pdbx_seq_one_letter_code
_entity_poly.pdbx_strand_id
1 'polypeptide(L)'
;MTSLGFQSAAAEGREVDVKKLVDSFNAIEEGTPSEPYDSNGDGKADLREKQDEDGNKIMEMIDFNHDGVMDDFYYFTDGIITLRKIDSNFDQKIDVWVYIKEGKYIEKYERDMDYDGNVDQVKVFGEEG
;
A
#
# COMPACT_ATOMS: atom_id res chain seq x y z
N MET A 1 14.65 15.04 14.50
CA MET A 1 13.44 14.28 14.15
C MET A 1 13.65 13.85 12.72
N THR A 2 14.14 12.62 12.52
CA THR A 2 14.51 12.15 11.19
C THR A 2 13.22 11.65 10.55
N SER A 3 12.60 12.50 9.73
CA SER A 3 11.53 12.09 8.84
C SER A 3 12.02 10.86 8.06
N LEU A 4 11.40 9.70 8.31
CA LEU A 4 11.52 8.55 7.43
C LEU A 4 10.79 8.94 6.14
N GLY A 5 11.48 9.70 5.29
CA GLY A 5 10.98 10.02 3.96
C GLY A 5 10.74 8.70 3.26
N PHE A 6 9.47 8.37 3.01
CA PHE A 6 9.10 7.33 2.07
C PHE A 6 9.64 7.76 0.71
N GLN A 7 10.86 7.31 0.42
CA GLN A 7 11.61 7.76 -0.72
C GLN A 7 10.89 7.25 -1.98
N SER A 8 10.31 8.20 -2.72
CA SER A 8 9.87 8.01 -4.10
C SER A 8 11.11 7.72 -4.94
N ALA A 9 11.48 6.44 -5.02
CA ALA A 9 12.54 5.96 -5.90
C ALA A 9 11.91 5.49 -7.21
N ALA A 10 12.35 6.09 -8.30
CA ALA A 10 11.90 5.80 -9.65
C ALA A 10 12.22 4.34 -10.07
N ALA A 11 11.20 3.72 -10.68
CA ALA A 11 11.18 2.54 -11.52
C ALA A 11 12.54 2.02 -12.05
N GLU A 12 13.04 0.94 -11.43
CA GLU A 12 13.56 -0.26 -12.10
C GLU A 12 13.35 -1.46 -11.14
N GLY A 13 12.75 -2.56 -11.64
CA GLY A 13 12.59 -3.88 -10.97
C GLY A 13 12.25 -3.88 -9.47
N ARG A 14 10.95 -3.91 -9.13
CA ARG A 14 10.53 -3.92 -7.72
C ARG A 14 9.49 -5.00 -7.44
N GLU A 15 9.89 -6.26 -7.46
CA GLU A 15 9.12 -7.30 -6.79
C GLU A 15 9.00 -6.95 -5.29
N VAL A 16 7.77 -6.90 -4.79
CA VAL A 16 7.49 -6.69 -3.37
C VAL A 16 6.58 -7.80 -2.88
N ASP A 17 7.11 -8.71 -2.07
CA ASP A 17 6.31 -9.75 -1.43
C ASP A 17 5.29 -9.14 -0.45
N VAL A 18 4.04 -9.58 -0.54
CA VAL A 18 2.97 -9.26 0.41
C VAL A 18 3.42 -9.51 1.85
N LYS A 19 4.10 -10.63 2.10
CA LYS A 19 4.61 -10.96 3.43
C LYS A 19 5.54 -9.87 4.00
N LYS A 20 6.42 -9.29 3.16
CA LYS A 20 7.32 -8.21 3.60
C LYS A 20 6.55 -6.94 3.96
N LEU A 21 5.44 -6.66 3.26
CA LEU A 21 4.58 -5.53 3.59
C LEU A 21 3.84 -5.72 4.91
N VAL A 22 3.30 -6.92 5.16
CA VAL A 22 2.67 -7.27 6.44
C VAL A 22 3.67 -7.23 7.59
N ASP A 23 4.88 -7.76 7.39
CA ASP A 23 5.97 -7.68 8.38
C ASP A 23 6.35 -6.21 8.65
N SER A 24 6.41 -5.37 7.60
CA SER A 24 6.69 -3.93 7.73
C SER A 24 5.58 -3.22 8.51
N PHE A 25 4.31 -3.51 8.22
CA PHE A 25 3.17 -2.97 8.97
C PHE A 25 3.27 -3.33 10.46
N ASN A 26 3.57 -4.58 10.78
CA ASN A 26 3.71 -5.02 12.17
C ASN A 26 4.89 -4.32 12.87
N ALA A 27 5.98 -4.05 12.14
CA ALA A 27 7.18 -3.41 12.64
C ALA A 27 7.09 -1.88 12.77
N ILE A 28 6.03 -1.22 12.29
CA ILE A 28 5.83 0.22 12.54
C ILE A 28 5.68 0.42 14.06
N GLU A 29 6.70 0.98 14.72
CA GLU A 29 6.68 1.28 16.15
C GLU A 29 5.79 2.48 16.47
N GLU A 30 5.68 3.41 15.51
CA GLU A 30 4.83 4.60 15.62
C GLU A 30 3.36 4.25 15.34
N GLY A 31 2.47 4.82 16.15
CA GLY A 31 1.04 4.68 15.99
C GLY A 31 0.43 3.45 16.67
N THR A 32 -0.90 3.49 16.78
CA THR A 32 -1.72 2.45 17.42
C THR A 32 -2.48 1.67 16.35
N PRO A 33 -2.43 0.32 16.37
CA PRO A 33 -3.28 -0.48 15.50
C PRO A 33 -4.74 -0.36 15.94
N SER A 34 -5.66 -0.26 14.99
CA SER A 34 -7.09 -0.36 15.27
C SER A 34 -7.51 -1.82 15.53
N GLU A 35 -8.73 -2.01 16.00
CA GLU A 35 -9.35 -3.33 16.05
C GLU A 35 -9.46 -3.90 14.62
N PRO A 36 -8.88 -5.08 14.34
CA PRO A 36 -9.02 -5.72 13.05
C PRO A 36 -10.49 -5.95 12.71
N TYR A 37 -10.88 -5.70 11.46
CA TYR A 37 -12.25 -5.85 11.03
C TYR A 37 -12.39 -7.05 10.09
N ASP A 38 -13.26 -7.99 10.48
CA ASP A 38 -13.68 -9.15 9.70
C ASP A 38 -15.08 -8.83 9.14
N SER A 39 -15.15 -8.62 7.83
CA SER A 39 -16.33 -8.15 7.13
C SER A 39 -17.22 -9.29 6.64
N ASN A 40 -16.64 -10.48 6.41
CA ASN A 40 -17.34 -11.65 5.87
C ASN A 40 -17.66 -12.71 6.95
N GLY A 41 -17.10 -12.59 8.14
CA GLY A 41 -17.32 -13.47 9.30
C GLY A 41 -16.59 -14.81 9.25
N ASP A 42 -15.51 -14.92 8.47
CA ASP A 42 -14.73 -16.16 8.33
C ASP A 42 -13.70 -16.36 9.46
N GLY A 43 -13.55 -15.38 10.35
CA GLY A 43 -12.62 -15.40 11.48
C GLY A 43 -11.22 -14.91 11.14
N LYS A 44 -10.98 -14.43 9.90
CA LYS A 44 -9.78 -13.71 9.50
C LYS A 44 -10.12 -12.22 9.35
N ALA A 45 -9.15 -11.38 9.64
CA ALA A 45 -9.36 -9.94 9.49
C ALA A 45 -9.20 -9.54 8.03
N ASP A 46 -10.23 -8.90 7.48
CA ASP A 46 -10.25 -8.34 6.14
C ASP A 46 -9.61 -6.95 6.07
N LEU A 47 -9.54 -6.24 7.19
CA LEU A 47 -8.98 -4.89 7.29
C LEU A 47 -8.11 -4.77 8.54
N ARG A 48 -6.92 -4.17 8.37
CA ARG A 48 -6.05 -3.74 9.45
C ARG A 48 -5.51 -2.34 9.15
N GLU A 49 -5.50 -1.46 10.14
CA GLU A 49 -4.94 -0.11 10.00
C GLU A 49 -4.12 0.30 11.24
N LYS A 50 -3.21 1.26 11.05
CA LYS A 50 -2.48 1.97 12.10
C LYS A 50 -2.69 3.47 11.96
N GLN A 51 -2.88 4.15 13.09
CA GLN A 51 -3.06 5.60 13.17
C GLN A 51 -2.03 6.22 14.13
N ASP A 52 -1.63 7.47 13.89
CA ASP A 52 -0.78 8.24 14.80
C ASP A 52 -1.53 8.70 16.07
N GLU A 53 -0.85 9.43 16.94
CA GLU A 53 -1.44 9.95 18.19
C GLU A 53 -2.56 10.98 17.97
N ASP A 54 -2.57 11.63 16.81
CA ASP A 54 -3.57 12.61 16.39
C ASP A 54 -4.77 11.95 15.67
N GLY A 55 -4.73 10.62 15.49
CA GLY A 55 -5.77 9.83 14.81
C GLY A 55 -5.65 9.84 13.28
N ASN A 56 -4.54 10.34 12.73
CA ASN A 56 -4.30 10.29 11.29
C ASN A 56 -3.83 8.90 10.89
N LYS A 57 -4.33 8.37 9.77
CA LYS A 57 -3.87 7.09 9.24
C LYS A 57 -2.39 7.17 8.88
N ILE A 58 -1.67 6.08 9.15
CA ILE A 58 -0.28 5.84 8.74
C ILE A 58 -0.27 4.78 7.63
N MET A 59 -0.96 3.67 7.85
CA MET A 59 -1.04 2.55 6.91
C MET A 59 -2.34 1.78 7.09
N GLU A 60 -2.88 1.27 5.98
CA GLU A 60 -4.06 0.41 5.93
C GLU A 60 -3.79 -0.77 4.99
N MET A 61 -4.26 -1.97 5.35
CA MET A 61 -4.15 -3.18 4.56
C MET A 61 -5.50 -3.87 4.47
N ILE A 62 -5.85 -4.35 3.29
CA ILE A 62 -7.14 -4.99 3.00
C ILE A 62 -6.90 -6.34 2.32
N ASP A 63 -7.57 -7.38 2.81
CA ASP A 63 -7.81 -8.64 2.11
C ASP A 63 -9.10 -8.44 1.29
N PHE A 64 -8.92 -8.16 0.00
CA PHE A 64 -10.02 -7.74 -0.86
C PHE A 64 -10.77 -8.94 -1.42
N ASN A 65 -10.06 -10.06 -1.64
CA ASN A 65 -10.63 -11.27 -2.21
C ASN A 65 -11.16 -12.27 -1.16
N HIS A 66 -10.90 -12.02 0.12
CA HIS A 66 -11.28 -12.82 1.28
C HIS A 66 -10.62 -14.20 1.35
N ASP A 67 -9.37 -14.33 0.91
CA ASP A 67 -8.63 -15.60 0.97
C ASP A 67 -7.80 -15.77 2.27
N GLY A 68 -7.70 -14.72 3.07
CA GLY A 68 -6.91 -14.63 4.29
C GLY A 68 -5.54 -14.00 4.13
N VAL A 69 -5.20 -13.52 2.94
CA VAL A 69 -3.98 -12.80 2.60
C VAL A 69 -4.33 -11.35 2.24
N MET A 70 -3.49 -10.41 2.63
CA MET A 70 -3.72 -8.99 2.34
C MET A 70 -3.26 -8.68 0.91
N ASP A 71 -4.10 -8.02 0.12
CA ASP A 71 -3.84 -7.73 -1.30
C ASP A 71 -3.61 -6.24 -1.56
N ASP A 72 -4.28 -5.40 -0.77
CA ASP A 72 -4.38 -3.96 -0.98
C ASP A 72 -3.73 -3.19 0.17
N PHE A 73 -2.73 -2.35 -0.14
CA PHE A 73 -1.93 -1.64 0.86
C PHE A 73 -1.93 -0.14 0.58
N TYR A 74 -2.36 0.65 1.56
CA TYR A 74 -2.45 2.09 1.49
C TYR A 74 -1.49 2.73 2.49
N TYR A 75 -0.75 3.74 2.04
CA TYR A 75 0.21 4.48 2.84
C TYR A 75 -0.18 5.95 2.88
N PHE A 76 0.02 6.54 4.06
CA PHE A 76 -0.42 7.89 4.36
C PHE A 76 0.73 8.71 4.97
N THR A 77 0.67 10.02 4.78
CA THR A 77 1.54 10.99 5.43
C THR A 77 0.65 12.10 5.97
N ASP A 78 0.69 12.32 7.28
CA ASP A 78 -0.21 13.24 7.99
C ASP A 78 -1.70 12.99 7.65
N GLY A 79 -2.09 11.71 7.54
CA GLY A 79 -3.46 11.27 7.20
C GLY A 79 -3.84 11.40 5.73
N ILE A 80 -2.96 11.93 4.88
CA ILE A 80 -3.18 12.10 3.45
C ILE A 80 -2.57 10.91 2.71
N ILE A 81 -3.37 10.23 1.88
CA ILE A 81 -2.89 9.09 1.08
C ILE A 81 -1.82 9.53 0.09
N THR A 82 -0.70 8.79 0.06
CA THR A 82 0.44 9.06 -0.83
C THR A 82 0.78 7.90 -1.75
N LEU A 83 0.45 6.67 -1.36
CA LEU A 83 0.75 5.48 -2.16
C LEU A 83 -0.28 4.37 -1.91
N ARG A 84 -0.69 3.71 -2.99
CA ARG A 84 -1.39 2.41 -2.95
C ARG A 84 -0.55 1.36 -3.67
N LYS A 85 -0.45 0.17 -3.08
CA LYS A 85 0.14 -1.02 -3.69
C LYS A 85 -0.91 -2.12 -3.74
N ILE A 86 -0.95 -2.88 -4.82
CA ILE A 86 -1.96 -3.91 -5.05
C ILE A 86 -1.28 -5.17 -5.58
N ASP A 87 -1.62 -6.31 -4.99
CA ASP A 87 -1.51 -7.63 -5.59
C ASP A 87 -2.82 -7.93 -6.32
N SER A 88 -2.86 -7.63 -7.61
CA SER A 88 -4.09 -7.64 -8.42
C SER A 88 -4.43 -9.02 -8.97
N ASN A 89 -3.51 -9.98 -8.88
CA ASN A 89 -3.68 -11.36 -9.35
C ASN A 89 -3.67 -12.40 -8.20
N PHE A 90 -3.43 -11.96 -6.96
CA PHE A 90 -3.43 -12.74 -5.72
C PHE A 90 -2.31 -13.80 -5.67
N ASP A 91 -1.15 -13.49 -6.25
CA ASP A 91 0.01 -14.38 -6.25
C ASP A 91 1.01 -14.11 -5.10
N GLN A 92 0.63 -13.20 -4.20
CA GLN A 92 1.38 -12.71 -3.04
C GLN A 92 2.53 -11.78 -3.40
N LYS A 93 2.53 -11.20 -4.59
CA LYS A 93 3.47 -10.18 -5.04
C LYS A 93 2.71 -8.96 -5.56
N ILE A 94 3.20 -7.78 -5.19
CA ILE A 94 2.63 -6.55 -5.71
C ILE A 94 2.98 -6.43 -7.20
N ASP A 95 1.96 -6.17 -8.02
CA ASP A 95 2.06 -5.92 -9.45
C ASP A 95 1.54 -4.52 -9.84
N VAL A 96 0.92 -3.76 -8.93
CA VAL A 96 0.45 -2.39 -9.20
C VAL A 96 0.90 -1.40 -8.12
N TRP A 97 1.38 -0.22 -8.55
CA TRP A 97 1.68 0.91 -7.67
C TRP A 97 0.99 2.18 -8.17
N VAL A 98 0.33 2.90 -7.27
CA VAL A 98 -0.35 4.17 -7.56
C VAL A 98 0.14 5.24 -6.59
N TYR A 99 0.88 6.22 -7.11
CA TYR A 99 1.40 7.34 -6.34
C TYR A 99 0.40 8.50 -6.43
N ILE A 100 0.02 9.02 -5.27
CA ILE A 100 -1.07 9.98 -5.12
C ILE A 100 -0.52 11.26 -4.48
N LYS A 101 -0.75 12.38 -5.15
CA LYS A 101 -0.39 13.72 -4.69
C LYS A 101 -1.60 14.39 -4.04
N GLU A 102 -1.38 14.99 -2.87
CA GLU A 102 -2.39 15.74 -2.09
C GLU A 102 -3.67 14.90 -1.82
N GLY A 103 -3.52 13.58 -1.71
CA GLY A 103 -4.62 12.66 -1.45
C GLY A 103 -5.66 12.54 -2.56
N LYS A 104 -5.42 13.14 -3.72
CA LYS A 104 -6.45 13.31 -4.76
C LYS A 104 -5.98 13.01 -6.17
N TYR A 105 -4.77 13.43 -6.53
CA TYR A 105 -4.29 13.38 -7.92
C TYR A 105 -3.34 12.20 -8.08
N ILE A 106 -3.60 11.31 -9.02
CA ILE A 106 -2.61 10.28 -9.37
C ILE A 106 -1.47 10.98 -10.08
N GLU A 107 -0.27 10.96 -9.49
CA GLU A 107 0.95 11.52 -10.09
C GLU A 107 1.66 10.45 -10.94
N LYS A 108 1.59 9.19 -10.52
CA LYS A 108 2.25 8.09 -11.21
C LYS A 108 1.49 6.79 -11.01
N TYR A 109 1.48 5.97 -12.04
CA TYR A 109 0.94 4.62 -12.06
C TYR A 109 1.99 3.67 -12.63
N GLU A 110 2.28 2.58 -11.94
CA GLU A 110 3.19 1.52 -12.37
C GLU A 110 2.47 0.17 -12.33
N ARG A 111 2.76 -0.69 -13.31
CA ARG A 111 2.23 -2.06 -13.34
C ARG A 111 3.20 -3.06 -13.95
N ASP A 112 3.38 -4.20 -13.29
CA ASP A 112 3.89 -5.46 -13.83
C ASP A 112 2.70 -6.19 -14.48
N MET A 113 2.75 -6.42 -15.79
CA MET A 113 1.62 -6.96 -16.56
C MET A 113 1.74 -8.46 -16.79
N ASP A 114 2.95 -9.01 -16.76
CA ASP A 114 3.21 -10.43 -16.96
C ASP A 114 3.63 -11.19 -15.70
N TYR A 115 3.71 -10.48 -14.58
CA TYR A 115 3.97 -10.99 -13.23
C TYR A 115 5.37 -11.60 -13.09
N ASP A 116 6.34 -11.08 -13.84
CA ASP A 116 7.73 -11.53 -13.80
C ASP A 116 8.58 -10.85 -12.71
N GLY A 117 7.99 -9.88 -11.99
CA GLY A 117 8.62 -9.08 -10.95
C GLY A 117 9.19 -7.74 -11.45
N ASN A 118 9.07 -7.46 -12.75
CA ASN A 118 9.52 -6.22 -13.37
C ASN A 118 8.32 -5.38 -13.82
N VAL A 119 8.47 -4.06 -13.70
CA VAL A 119 7.42 -3.13 -14.14
C VAL A 119 7.44 -3.00 -15.66
N ASP A 120 6.34 -3.38 -16.31
CA ASP A 120 6.14 -3.24 -17.75
C ASP A 120 5.58 -1.88 -18.17
N GLN A 121 4.73 -1.31 -17.31
CA GLN A 121 4.02 -0.08 -17.61
C GLN A 121 4.31 0.97 -16.56
N VAL A 122 4.75 2.14 -17.02
CA VAL A 122 4.85 3.36 -16.21
C VAL A 122 4.08 4.47 -16.91
N LYS A 123 3.17 5.11 -16.17
CA LYS A 123 2.46 6.33 -16.59
C LYS A 123 2.72 7.41 -15.57
N VAL A 124 3.25 8.55 -16.01
CA VAL A 124 3.41 9.74 -15.18
C VAL A 124 2.37 10.75 -15.63
N PHE A 125 1.58 11.24 -14.69
CA PHE A 125 0.58 12.27 -14.92
C PHE A 125 1.14 13.56 -14.35
N GLY A 126 1.79 14.34 -15.20
CA GLY A 126 2.10 15.73 -14.87
C GLY A 126 0.81 16.55 -14.94
N GLU A 127 0.76 17.66 -14.19
CA GLU A 127 -0.04 18.80 -14.62
C GLU A 127 0.44 19.13 -16.05
N GLU A 128 -0.28 18.65 -17.07
CA GLU A 128 -0.26 19.34 -18.36
C GLU A 128 -0.74 20.76 -18.04
N GLY A 129 0.20 21.71 -18.12
CA GLY A 129 0.03 23.09 -17.66
C GLY A 129 -1.08 23.87 -18.35
#